data_AF-A0AA43A3J0-F1
#
_entry.id   AF-A0AA43A3J0-F1
#
_cell.length_a   1.000
_cell.length_b   1.000
_cell.length_c   1.000
_cell.angle_alpha   90.00
_cell.angle_beta   90.00
_cell.angle_gamma   90.00
#
_symmetry.space_group_name_H-M   'P 1'
#
loop_
_entity.id
_entity.type
_entity.pdbx_description
1 polymer ?
#
loop_
_entity_poly.entity_id
_entity_poly.type
_entity_poly.pdbx_seq_one_letter_code
_entity_poly.pdbx_strand_id
1 'polypeptide(L)'
;MSQVQPKPEELPLPGREGLRLRIEARIRKLERASGNGLWSMVCFLLISFAAFNGFSFLPELSTEVRNLLGTPPPAEMISLALVVYAFSGIVRTLARMSRNIKPYLGLMHAAFFTAFYLFYHLSGALQDNFWAVFFAGISVMGLENYYLWTHSSAALHKERALLASMQEKRAETE
;
A
#
# COMPACT_ATOMS: atom_id res chain seq x y z
N MET A 1 -20.78 -35.92 -40.11
CA MET A 1 -20.52 -36.04 -38.66
C MET A 1 -20.56 -34.64 -38.08
N SER A 2 -21.68 -34.28 -37.45
CA SER A 2 -21.93 -32.93 -36.92
C SER A 2 -21.41 -32.88 -35.49
N GLN A 3 -20.36 -32.09 -35.22
CA GLN A 3 -19.84 -31.85 -33.89
C GLN A 3 -20.79 -30.91 -33.14
N VAL A 4 -21.54 -31.45 -32.19
CA VAL A 4 -22.37 -30.68 -31.27
C VAL A 4 -21.45 -29.98 -30.28
N GLN A 5 -21.29 -28.67 -30.45
CA GLN A 5 -20.59 -27.82 -29.51
C GLN A 5 -21.41 -27.71 -28.22
N PRO A 6 -20.82 -27.90 -27.03
CA PRO A 6 -21.58 -27.84 -25.78
C PRO A 6 -22.07 -26.41 -25.56
N LYS A 7 -23.38 -26.29 -25.37
CA LYS A 7 -24.11 -25.08 -25.01
C LYS A 7 -23.42 -24.44 -23.79
N PRO A 8 -23.15 -23.12 -23.77
CA PRO A 8 -22.65 -22.48 -22.57
C PRO A 8 -23.70 -22.67 -21.48
N GLU A 9 -23.35 -23.35 -20.41
CA GLU A 9 -24.14 -23.40 -19.18
C GLU A 9 -24.40 -21.96 -18.74
N GLU A 10 -25.64 -21.52 -18.96
CA GLU A 10 -26.18 -20.34 -18.32
C GLU A 10 -26.06 -20.57 -16.81
N LEU A 11 -25.00 -20.00 -16.23
CA LEU A 11 -24.85 -19.85 -14.79
C LEU A 11 -26.21 -19.41 -14.23
N PRO A 12 -26.81 -20.18 -13.29
CA PRO A 12 -28.11 -19.84 -12.74
C PRO A 12 -28.04 -18.40 -12.26
N LEU A 13 -28.97 -17.55 -12.72
CA LEU A 13 -29.06 -16.17 -12.24
C LEU A 13 -28.98 -16.22 -10.71
N PRO A 14 -27.99 -15.57 -10.09
CA PRO A 14 -27.78 -15.71 -8.67
C PRO A 14 -29.07 -15.30 -7.98
N GLY A 15 -29.69 -16.23 -7.24
CA GLY A 15 -30.82 -15.91 -6.38
C GLY A 15 -30.47 -14.69 -5.51
N ARG A 16 -31.47 -13.92 -5.08
CA ARG A 16 -31.27 -12.68 -4.31
C ARG A 16 -30.31 -12.84 -3.12
N GLU A 17 -30.29 -14.03 -2.50
CA GLU A 17 -29.34 -14.43 -1.46
C GLU A 17 -27.88 -14.54 -1.95
N GLY A 18 -27.66 -15.12 -3.12
CA GLY A 18 -26.34 -15.18 -3.77
C GLY A 18 -25.81 -13.79 -4.14
N LEU A 19 -26.70 -12.85 -4.51
CA LEU A 19 -26.33 -11.45 -4.75
C LEU A 19 -25.92 -10.76 -3.43
N ARG A 20 -26.68 -10.96 -2.34
CA ARG A 20 -26.35 -10.44 -1.01
C ARG A 20 -24.98 -10.92 -0.51
N LEU A 21 -24.73 -12.23 -0.57
CA LEU A 21 -23.45 -12.82 -0.15
C LEU A 21 -22.26 -12.25 -0.92
N ARG A 22 -22.43 -11.99 -2.24
CA ARG A 22 -21.40 -11.34 -3.06
C ARG A 22 -21.12 -9.90 -2.62
N ILE A 23 -22.15 -9.14 -2.28
CA ILE A 23 -22.01 -7.74 -1.82
C ILE A 23 -21.30 -7.70 -0.46
N GLU A 24 -21.70 -8.55 0.48
CA GLU A 24 -21.03 -8.67 1.78
C GLU A 24 -19.56 -9.11 1.66
N ALA A 25 -19.26 -10.04 0.76
CA ALA A 25 -17.89 -10.45 0.47
C ALA A 25 -17.06 -9.28 -0.10
N ARG A 26 -17.66 -8.45 -0.97
CA ARG A 26 -17.00 -7.25 -1.51
C ARG A 26 -16.75 -6.19 -0.45
N ILE A 27 -17.71 -5.96 0.46
CA ILE A 27 -17.55 -5.07 1.62
C ILE A 27 -16.38 -5.52 2.49
N ARG A 28 -16.35 -6.80 2.90
CA ARG A 28 -15.25 -7.34 3.71
C ARG A 28 -13.89 -7.23 3.03
N LYS A 29 -13.85 -7.42 1.71
CA LYS A 29 -12.61 -7.24 0.92
C LYS A 29 -12.14 -5.79 0.90
N LEU A 30 -13.05 -4.82 0.77
CA LEU A 30 -12.74 -3.39 0.79
C LEU A 30 -12.27 -2.93 2.17
N GLU A 31 -12.92 -3.38 3.24
CA GLU A 31 -12.51 -3.09 4.62
C GLU A 31 -11.11 -3.64 4.92
N ARG A 32 -10.82 -4.90 4.54
CA ARG A 32 -9.47 -5.47 4.67
C ARG A 32 -8.43 -4.72 3.84
N ALA A 33 -8.77 -4.34 2.62
CA ALA A 33 -7.85 -3.57 1.77
C ALA A 33 -7.50 -2.22 2.41
N SER A 34 -8.50 -1.48 2.92
CA SER A 34 -8.27 -0.23 3.65
C SER A 34 -7.43 -0.43 4.92
N GLY A 35 -7.69 -1.51 5.67
CA GLY A 35 -6.91 -1.85 6.86
C GLY A 35 -5.45 -2.18 6.56
N ASN A 36 -5.18 -2.91 5.48
CA ASN A 36 -3.81 -3.21 5.03
C ASN A 36 -3.03 -1.94 4.65
N GLY A 37 -3.71 -0.91 4.15
CA GLY A 37 -3.06 0.36 3.85
C GLY A 37 -2.53 1.07 5.09
N LEU A 38 -3.37 1.14 6.12
CA LEU A 38 -3.02 1.72 7.41
C LEU A 38 -1.84 1.00 8.07
N TRP A 39 -1.78 -0.33 7.96
CA TRP A 39 -0.66 -1.13 8.48
C TRP A 39 0.69 -0.71 7.89
N SER A 40 0.75 -0.42 6.59
CA SER A 40 2.01 0.02 6.00
C SER A 40 2.49 1.38 6.55
N MET A 41 1.57 2.30 6.85
CA MET A 41 1.89 3.59 7.46
C MET A 41 2.41 3.39 8.89
N VAL A 42 1.77 2.50 9.66
CA VAL A 42 2.23 2.14 11.01
C VAL A 42 3.63 1.53 10.95
N CYS A 43 3.89 0.58 10.05
CA CYS A 43 5.21 -0.01 9.86
C CYS A 43 6.27 1.06 9.53
N PHE A 44 5.96 1.98 8.60
CA PHE A 44 6.87 3.07 8.26
C PHE A 44 7.18 3.99 9.44
N LEU A 45 6.18 4.33 10.26
CA LEU A 45 6.37 5.17 11.45
C LEU A 45 7.22 4.45 12.51
N LEU A 46 6.98 3.16 12.74
CA LEU A 46 7.80 2.37 13.67
C LEU A 46 9.26 2.28 13.21
N ILE A 47 9.50 2.08 11.92
CA ILE A 47 10.84 2.05 11.34
C ILE A 47 11.50 3.43 11.43
N SER A 48 10.76 4.50 11.17
CA SER A 48 11.26 5.87 11.32
C SER A 48 11.62 6.17 12.77
N PHE A 49 10.83 5.70 13.74
CA PHE A 49 11.15 5.84 15.17
C PHE A 49 12.41 5.06 15.57
N ALA A 50 12.56 3.84 15.05
CA ALA A 50 13.78 3.05 15.18
C ALA A 50 15.01 3.77 14.58
N ALA A 51 14.86 4.34 13.39
CA ALA A 51 15.92 5.08 12.71
C ALA A 51 16.28 6.40 13.42
N PHE A 52 15.30 7.08 14.03
CA PHE A 52 15.54 8.31 14.79
C PHE A 52 16.51 8.09 15.96
N ASN A 53 16.36 6.94 16.65
CA ASN A 53 17.29 6.51 17.69
C ASN A 53 18.60 5.91 17.13
N GLY A 54 18.89 6.12 15.85
CA GLY A 54 20.09 5.62 15.19
C GLY A 54 20.15 4.10 15.07
N PHE A 55 19.00 3.41 15.13
CA PHE A 55 18.94 1.95 15.25
C PHE A 55 19.76 1.41 16.44
N SER A 56 19.67 2.05 17.60
CA SER A 56 20.40 1.66 18.82
C SER A 56 20.21 0.20 19.29
N PHE A 57 19.18 -0.50 18.79
CA PHE A 57 18.95 -1.92 19.04
C PHE A 57 19.69 -2.85 18.06
N LEU A 58 20.20 -2.33 16.94
CA LEU A 58 21.02 -3.10 16.01
C LEU A 58 22.47 -3.11 16.51
N PRO A 59 23.12 -4.28 16.53
CA PRO A 59 24.55 -4.35 16.84
C PRO A 59 25.34 -3.61 15.77
N GLU A 60 26.45 -2.97 16.17
CA GLU A 60 27.40 -2.41 15.20
C GLU A 60 27.90 -3.52 14.27
N LEU A 61 28.04 -3.20 12.98
CA LEU A 61 28.54 -4.16 12.00
C LEU A 61 29.98 -4.55 12.33
N SER A 62 30.25 -5.85 12.32
CA SER A 62 31.61 -6.35 12.46
C SER A 62 32.51 -5.84 11.32
N THR A 63 33.81 -5.74 11.60
CA THR A 63 34.82 -5.33 10.63
C THR A 63 34.82 -6.21 9.37
N GLU A 64 34.53 -7.51 9.51
CA GLU A 64 34.40 -8.45 8.39
C GLU A 64 33.23 -8.10 7.45
N VAL A 65 32.06 -7.80 8.01
CA VAL A 65 30.88 -7.40 7.21
C VAL A 65 31.12 -6.05 6.55
N ARG A 66 31.78 -5.12 7.24
CA ARG A 66 32.13 -3.81 6.68
C ARG A 66 33.15 -3.92 5.55
N ASN A 67 34.14 -4.81 5.68
CA ASN A 67 35.11 -5.09 4.62
C ASN A 67 34.47 -5.77 3.41
N LEU A 68 33.47 -6.62 3.61
CA LEU A 68 32.72 -7.26 2.52
C LEU A 68 31.81 -6.28 1.77
N LEU A 69 31.16 -5.36 2.49
CA LEU A 69 30.28 -4.34 1.91
C LEU A 69 31.05 -3.21 1.21
N GLY A 70 32.32 -3.01 1.56
CA GLY A 70 33.18 -2.00 0.96
C GLY A 70 32.86 -0.58 1.45
N THR A 71 33.34 0.42 0.71
CA THR A 71 33.13 1.82 1.05
C THR A 71 31.66 2.20 0.88
N PRO A 72 31.00 2.77 1.90
CA PRO A 72 29.62 3.18 1.77
C PRO A 72 29.46 4.28 0.71
N PRO A 73 28.33 4.33 -0.01
CA PRO A 73 28.09 5.36 -1.00
C PRO A 73 28.03 6.75 -0.33
N PRO A 74 28.49 7.82 -1.02
CA PRO A 74 28.36 9.18 -0.52
C PRO A 74 26.91 9.56 -0.23
N ALA A 75 26.69 10.33 0.85
CA ALA A 75 25.35 10.75 1.27
C ALA A 75 24.57 11.45 0.14
N GLU A 76 25.25 12.29 -0.65
CA GLU A 76 24.64 12.99 -1.79
C GLU A 76 24.04 12.05 -2.84
N MET A 77 24.69 10.90 -3.11
CA MET A 77 24.16 9.91 -4.05
C MET A 77 22.90 9.24 -3.51
N ILE A 78 22.88 8.96 -2.21
CA ILE A 78 21.70 8.41 -1.51
C ILE A 78 20.56 9.44 -1.56
N SER A 79 20.85 10.72 -1.31
CA SER A 79 19.86 11.81 -1.37
C SER A 79 19.28 11.96 -2.76
N LEU A 80 20.11 11.93 -3.80
CA LEU A 80 19.66 12.00 -5.18
C LEU A 80 18.72 10.84 -5.52
N ALA A 81 19.11 9.62 -5.13
CA ALA A 81 18.27 8.43 -5.33
C ALA A 81 16.94 8.52 -4.57
N LEU A 82 16.94 9.06 -3.35
CA LEU A 82 15.74 9.29 -2.56
C LEU A 82 14.79 10.25 -3.27
N VAL A 83 15.30 11.37 -3.80
CA VAL A 83 14.50 12.36 -4.52
C VAL A 83 13.89 11.74 -5.78
N VAL A 84 14.70 11.06 -6.60
CA VAL A 84 14.21 10.39 -7.81
C VAL A 84 13.14 9.36 -7.48
N TYR A 85 13.35 8.57 -6.42
CA TYR A 85 12.38 7.59 -5.95
C TYR A 85 11.08 8.24 -5.48
N ALA A 86 11.17 9.27 -4.64
CA ALA A 86 10.01 9.96 -4.08
C ALA A 86 9.14 10.59 -5.19
N PHE A 87 9.77 11.32 -6.12
CA PHE A 87 9.07 11.87 -7.28
C PHE A 87 8.43 10.79 -8.13
N SER A 88 9.16 9.71 -8.42
CA SER A 88 8.63 8.58 -9.20
C SER A 88 7.44 7.92 -8.51
N GLY A 89 7.50 7.77 -7.18
CA GLY A 89 6.41 7.25 -6.35
C GLY A 89 5.16 8.12 -6.45
N ILE A 90 5.31 9.43 -6.20
CA ILE A 90 4.20 10.41 -6.29
C ILE A 90 3.57 10.39 -7.67
N VAL A 91 4.36 10.52 -8.73
CA VAL A 91 3.85 10.55 -10.12
C VAL A 91 3.13 9.25 -10.47
N ARG A 92 3.67 8.08 -10.07
CA ARG A 92 3.00 6.80 -10.31
C ARG A 92 1.70 6.67 -9.52
N THR A 93 1.65 7.14 -8.27
CA THR A 93 0.42 7.12 -7.47
C THR A 93 -0.64 8.04 -8.05
N LEU A 94 -0.27 9.26 -8.45
CA LEU A 94 -1.18 10.19 -9.13
C LEU A 94 -1.69 9.64 -10.47
N ALA A 95 -0.81 9.04 -11.27
CA ALA A 95 -1.19 8.40 -12.53
C ALA A 95 -2.16 7.24 -12.32
N ARG A 96 -1.96 6.44 -11.26
CA ARG A 96 -2.91 5.37 -10.86
C ARG A 96 -4.25 5.95 -10.43
N MET A 97 -4.24 7.06 -9.68
CA MET A 97 -5.44 7.76 -9.25
C MET A 97 -6.26 8.27 -10.44
N SER A 98 -5.60 8.84 -11.46
CA SER A 98 -6.25 9.28 -12.69
C SER A 98 -6.89 8.12 -13.48
N ARG A 99 -6.27 6.93 -13.48
CA ARG A 99 -6.74 5.76 -14.24
C ARG A 99 -7.61 4.79 -13.43
N ASN A 100 -7.82 5.04 -12.14
CA ASN A 100 -8.61 4.21 -11.21
C ASN A 100 -8.13 2.74 -11.14
N ILE A 101 -6.81 2.51 -11.28
CA ILE A 101 -6.19 1.17 -11.35
C ILE A 101 -5.82 0.69 -9.94
N LYS A 102 -6.12 -0.59 -9.63
CA LYS A 102 -5.67 -1.31 -8.43
C LYS A 102 -4.37 -2.08 -8.73
N PRO A 103 -3.20 -1.57 -8.31
CA PRO A 103 -2.59 -2.24 -7.16
C PRO A 103 -2.04 -1.24 -6.12
N TYR A 104 -2.21 -1.61 -4.85
CA TYR A 104 -1.69 -0.90 -3.69
C TYR A 104 -0.22 -1.26 -3.46
N LEU A 105 0.66 -0.26 -3.33
CA LEU A 105 2.11 -0.45 -3.19
C LEU A 105 2.67 0.04 -1.84
N GLY A 106 1.84 0.43 -0.87
CA GLY A 106 2.31 1.09 0.36
C GLY A 106 3.32 0.29 1.20
N LEU A 107 3.21 -1.05 1.25
CA LEU A 107 4.22 -1.88 1.92
C LEU A 107 5.57 -1.86 1.20
N MET A 108 5.57 -1.82 -0.13
CA MET A 108 6.80 -1.69 -0.90
C MET A 108 7.45 -0.32 -0.66
N HIS A 109 6.64 0.75 -0.58
CA HIS A 109 7.16 2.08 -0.24
C HIS A 109 7.83 2.10 1.13
N ALA A 110 7.19 1.52 2.16
CA ALA A 110 7.80 1.38 3.48
C ALA A 110 9.15 0.64 3.43
N ALA A 111 9.22 -0.49 2.72
CA ALA A 111 10.46 -1.25 2.57
C ALA A 111 11.56 -0.46 1.86
N PHE A 112 11.23 0.31 0.82
CA PHE A 112 12.19 1.19 0.13
C PHE A 112 12.72 2.29 1.06
N PHE A 113 11.85 2.99 1.79
CA PHE A 113 12.30 4.01 2.75
C PHE A 113 13.13 3.41 3.90
N THR A 114 12.83 2.18 4.30
CA THR A 114 13.67 1.42 5.24
C THR A 114 15.08 1.23 4.71
N ALA A 115 15.22 0.85 3.43
CA ALA A 115 16.53 0.72 2.79
C ALA A 115 17.30 2.05 2.75
N PHE A 116 16.61 3.17 2.50
CA PHE A 116 17.25 4.49 2.57
C PHE A 116 17.76 4.83 3.98
N TYR A 117 16.98 4.58 5.02
CA TYR A 117 17.45 4.75 6.41
C TYR A 117 18.69 3.86 6.69
N LEU A 118 18.69 2.62 6.22
CA LEU A 118 19.83 1.72 6.37
C LEU A 118 21.07 2.23 5.62
N PHE A 119 20.94 2.68 4.37
CA PHE A 119 22.09 3.23 3.63
C PHE A 119 22.68 4.45 4.31
N TYR A 120 21.84 5.37 4.81
CA TYR A 120 22.34 6.50 5.57
C TYR A 120 22.99 6.09 6.89
N HIS A 121 22.44 5.08 7.58
CA HIS A 121 23.05 4.51 8.78
C HIS A 121 24.45 3.96 8.50
N LEU A 122 24.61 3.17 7.44
CA LEU A 122 25.89 2.58 7.02
C LEU A 122 26.92 3.63 6.58
N SER A 123 26.45 4.73 5.99
CA SER A 123 27.30 5.86 5.62
C SER A 123 27.68 6.78 6.80
N GLY A 124 27.06 6.59 7.97
CA GLY A 124 27.24 7.48 9.13
C GLY A 124 26.52 8.83 9.02
N ALA A 125 25.71 9.06 7.97
CA ALA A 125 25.03 10.33 7.69
C ALA A 125 23.52 10.31 8.03
N LEU A 126 23.06 9.35 8.84
CA LEU A 126 21.64 9.17 9.18
C LEU A 126 21.04 10.36 9.91
N GLN A 127 21.73 10.92 10.90
CA GLN A 127 21.17 12.01 11.71
C GLN A 127 20.95 13.27 10.88
N ASP A 128 21.88 13.58 9.97
CA ASP A 128 21.77 14.75 9.10
C ASP A 128 20.67 14.59 8.03
N ASN A 129 20.38 13.36 7.62
CA ASN A 129 19.47 13.06 6.50
C ASN A 129 18.14 12.43 6.92
N PHE A 130 17.94 12.18 8.22
CA PHE A 130 16.74 11.54 8.75
C PHE A 130 15.46 12.22 8.27
N TRP A 131 15.41 13.55 8.42
CA TRP A 131 14.24 14.34 8.07
C TRP A 131 13.90 14.28 6.59
N ALA A 132 14.91 14.17 5.71
CA ALA A 132 14.69 14.05 4.28
C ALA A 132 13.96 12.74 3.95
N VAL A 133 14.41 11.61 4.51
CA VAL A 133 13.76 10.31 4.32
C VAL A 133 12.36 10.31 4.94
N PHE A 134 12.22 10.88 6.14
CA PHE A 134 10.95 10.94 6.85
C PHE A 134 9.89 11.72 6.05
N PHE A 135 10.18 12.96 5.64
CA PHE A 135 9.22 13.78 4.90
C PHE A 135 8.92 13.23 3.50
N ALA A 136 9.92 12.68 2.81
CA ALA A 136 9.70 11.98 1.54
C ALA A 136 8.77 10.77 1.73
N GLY A 137 9.01 10.00 2.80
CA GLY A 137 8.20 8.83 3.16
C GLY A 137 6.76 9.18 3.49
N ILE A 138 6.54 10.17 4.37
CA ILE A 138 5.20 10.67 4.70
C ILE A 138 4.47 11.16 3.45
N SER A 139 5.16 11.86 2.55
CA SER A 139 4.54 12.39 1.33
C SER A 139 4.08 11.26 0.39
N VAL A 140 4.95 10.31 0.09
CA VAL A 140 4.64 9.18 -0.82
C VAL A 140 3.60 8.25 -0.20
N MET A 141 3.81 7.82 1.05
CA MET A 141 2.92 6.87 1.71
C MET A 141 1.59 7.52 2.11
N GLY A 142 1.61 8.78 2.53
CA GLY A 142 0.41 9.55 2.83
C GLY A 142 -0.49 9.67 1.61
N LEU A 143 0.08 9.98 0.44
CA LEU A 143 -0.66 10.04 -0.82
C LEU A 143 -1.25 8.68 -1.22
N GLU A 144 -0.46 7.60 -1.12
CA GLU A 144 -0.90 6.24 -1.45
C GLU A 144 -2.03 5.78 -0.51
N ASN A 145 -1.91 6.04 0.79
CA ASN A 145 -2.90 5.67 1.79
C ASN A 145 -4.17 6.53 1.67
N TYR A 146 -4.03 7.82 1.38
CA TYR A 146 -5.16 8.71 1.09
C TYR A 146 -5.96 8.19 -0.10
N TYR A 147 -5.30 7.91 -1.23
CA TYR A 147 -5.96 7.36 -2.42
C TYR A 147 -6.69 6.05 -2.13
N LEU A 148 -6.04 5.12 -1.40
CA LEU A 148 -6.66 3.86 -1.00
C LEU A 148 -7.90 4.09 -0.15
N TRP A 149 -7.82 4.96 0.86
CA TRP A 149 -8.92 5.23 1.78
C TRP A 149 -10.11 5.89 1.06
N THR A 150 -9.88 6.91 0.24
CA THR A 150 -10.94 7.60 -0.49
C THR A 150 -11.64 6.65 -1.46
N HIS A 151 -10.88 5.85 -2.21
CA HIS A 151 -11.46 4.86 -3.13
C HIS A 151 -12.24 3.77 -2.40
N SER A 152 -11.69 3.26 -1.29
CA SER A 152 -12.33 2.19 -0.51
C SER A 152 -13.61 2.68 0.17
N SER A 153 -13.60 3.90 0.71
CA SER A 153 -14.77 4.54 1.33
C SER A 153 -15.88 4.81 0.31
N ALA A 154 -15.53 5.33 -0.87
CA ALA A 154 -16.49 5.56 -1.95
C ALA A 154 -17.11 4.24 -2.45
N ALA A 155 -16.31 3.18 -2.59
CA ALA A 155 -16.81 1.87 -2.97
C ALA A 155 -17.71 1.25 -1.89
N LEU A 156 -17.30 1.34 -0.61
CA LEU A 156 -18.09 0.86 0.52
C LEU A 156 -19.44 1.55 0.62
N HIS A 157 -19.50 2.87 0.42
CA HIS A 157 -20.75 3.61 0.47
C HIS A 157 -21.72 3.15 -0.61
N LYS A 158 -21.24 2.91 -1.84
CA LYS A 158 -22.05 2.36 -2.95
C LYS A 158 -22.58 0.96 -2.64
N GLU A 159 -21.74 0.05 -2.13
CA GLU A 159 -22.16 -1.32 -1.81
C GLU A 159 -23.17 -1.35 -0.65
N ARG A 160 -22.99 -0.50 0.38
CA ARG A 160 -23.92 -0.40 1.51
C ARG A 160 -25.27 0.17 1.09
N ALA A 161 -25.30 1.19 0.23
CA ALA A 161 -26.55 1.74 -0.31
C ALA A 161 -27.32 0.69 -1.14
N LEU A 162 -26.62 -0.11 -1.93
CA LEU A 162 -27.24 -1.18 -2.72
C LEU A 162 -27.83 -2.26 -1.79
N LEU A 163 -27.13 -2.65 -0.73
CA LEU A 163 -27.64 -3.60 0.27
C LEU A 163 -28.87 -3.07 1.00
N ALA A 164 -28.88 -1.79 1.39
CA ALA A 164 -30.05 -1.14 2.01
C ALA A 164 -31.27 -1.13 1.09
N SER A 165 -31.09 -0.76 -0.19
CA SER A 165 -32.20 -0.75 -1.17
C SER A 165 -32.80 -2.15 -1.42
N MET A 166 -32.00 -3.21 -1.30
CA MET A 166 -32.48 -4.59 -1.38
C MET A 166 -33.20 -5.05 -0.11
N GLN A 167 -32.90 -4.46 1.04
CA GLN A 167 -33.60 -4.73 2.30
C GLN A 167 -34.96 -4.02 2.32
N GLU A 168 -35.00 -2.76 1.87
CA GLU A 168 -36.23 -1.97 1.76
C GLU A 168 -37.24 -2.63 0.81
N LYS A 169 -36.81 -3.02 -0.40
CA LYS A 169 -37.66 -3.77 -1.33
C LYS A 169 -38.18 -5.10 -0.76
N ARG A 170 -37.46 -5.73 0.16
CA ARG A 170 -37.93 -6.96 0.83
C ARG A 170 -39.09 -6.64 1.78
N ALA A 171 -38.95 -5.58 2.59
CA ALA A 171 -39.97 -5.16 3.54
C ALA A 171 -41.28 -4.71 2.87
N GLU A 172 -41.23 -4.24 1.61
CA GLU A 172 -42.42 -3.89 0.82
C GLU A 172 -43.12 -5.08 0.17
N THR A 173 -42.45 -6.24 0.05
CA THR A 173 -43.01 -7.44 -0.60
C THR A 173 -43.51 -8.49 0.42
N GLU A 174 -43.27 -8.27 1.71
CA GLU A 174 -43.77 -9.08 2.84
C GLU A 174 -45.03 -8.42 3.44
#